data_AF-A0A4P9Z239-F1
#
_entry.id   AF-A0A4P9Z239-F1
#
_cell.length_a   1.000
_cell.length_b   1.000
_cell.length_c   1.000
_cell.angle_alpha   90.00
_cell.angle_beta   90.00
_cell.angle_gamma   90.00
#
_symmetry.space_group_name_H-M   'P 1'
#
loop_
_entity.id
_entity.type
_entity.pdbx_description
1 polymer ?
#
loop_
_entity_poly.entity_id
_entity_poly.type
_entity_poly.pdbx_seq_one_letter_code
_entity_poly.pdbx_strand_id
1 'polypeptide(L)'
;RAWDAALTPAKSLPMNAFMLWMSGNGVQIFSIMITAMLFFQPVKAMMNLNAAFERFEIKGNRASNELALPKLVFLLMNLLTILLGVYKLSAMGLLPTATSDWLAFMEPKKVATSMGRRMQLRAMSADRWHC
;
A
#
# COMPACT_ATOMS: atom_id res chain seq x y z
N ARG A 1 15.38 5.77 29.80
CA ARG A 1 15.98 6.53 28.67
C ARG A 1 16.01 5.73 27.37
N ALA A 2 16.78 4.64 27.24
CA ALA A 2 16.77 3.83 26.00
C ALA A 2 15.38 3.19 25.70
N TRP A 3 14.67 2.77 26.75
CA TRP A 3 13.28 2.31 26.67
C TRP A 3 12.31 3.41 26.19
N ASP A 4 12.52 4.68 26.57
CA ASP A 4 11.70 5.79 26.11
C ASP A 4 11.90 6.05 24.61
N ALA A 5 13.14 5.94 24.12
CA ALA A 5 13.46 6.03 22.70
C ALA A 5 12.79 4.90 21.91
N ALA A 6 12.86 3.65 22.40
CA ALA A 6 12.23 2.50 21.77
C ALA A 6 10.69 2.59 21.70
N LEU A 7 10.06 3.20 22.71
CA LEU A 7 8.60 3.41 22.76
C LEU A 7 8.12 4.64 21.97
N THR A 8 9.03 5.43 21.38
CA THR A 8 8.66 6.61 20.57
C THR A 8 7.70 6.28 19.43
N PRO A 9 7.97 5.28 18.55
CA PRO A 9 7.02 4.88 17.50
C PRO A 9 5.72 4.28 18.07
N ALA A 10 5.76 3.67 19.25
CA ALA A 10 4.56 3.14 19.90
C ALA A 10 3.57 4.24 20.31
N LYS A 11 4.04 5.46 20.58
CA LYS A 11 3.19 6.60 20.97
C LYS A 11 2.47 7.25 19.78
N SER A 12 3.04 7.20 18.58
CA SER A 12 2.39 7.74 17.38
C SER A 12 1.45 6.75 16.70
N LEU A 13 1.61 5.45 16.98
CA LEU A 13 0.80 4.37 16.42
C LEU A 13 -0.71 4.52 16.70
N PRO A 14 -1.18 4.86 17.92
CA PRO A 14 -2.60 5.08 18.20
C PRO A 14 -3.18 6.26 17.44
N MET A 15 -2.41 7.35 17.30
CA MET A 15 -2.83 8.53 16.55
C MET A 15 -2.98 8.20 15.05
N ASN A 16 -2.01 7.49 14.49
CA ASN A 16 -2.05 7.04 13.10
C ASN A 16 -3.21 6.05 12.86
N ALA A 17 -3.41 5.09 13.76
CA ALA A 17 -4.50 4.12 13.68
C ALA A 17 -5.87 4.79 13.80
N PHE A 18 -6.03 5.75 14.71
CA PHE A 18 -7.27 6.51 14.87
C PHE A 18 -7.58 7.36 13.63
N MET A 19 -6.57 8.02 13.08
CA MET A 19 -6.71 8.78 11.83
C MET A 19 -7.10 7.87 10.66
N LEU A 20 -6.52 6.68 10.55
CA LEU A 20 -6.85 5.67 9.54
C LEU A 20 -8.29 5.14 9.69
N TRP A 21 -8.78 5.03 10.93
CA TRP A 21 -10.15 4.62 11.24
C TRP A 21 -11.16 5.72 10.84
N MET A 22 -10.85 6.99 11.16
CA MET A 22 -11.71 8.13 10.84
C MET A 22 -11.71 8.53 9.36
N SER A 23 -10.63 8.26 8.62
CA SER A 23 -10.50 8.63 7.20
C SER A 23 -11.44 7.86 6.26
N GLY A 24 -12.18 6.85 6.74
CA GLY A 24 -13.12 6.08 5.94
C GLY A 24 -12.46 5.26 4.82
N ASN A 25 -13.27 4.62 3.96
CA ASN A 25 -12.81 3.78 2.84
C ASN A 25 -12.80 4.50 1.48
N GLY A 26 -12.95 5.83 1.47
CA GLY A 26 -12.96 6.63 0.25
C GLY A 26 -11.55 6.83 -0.32
N VAL A 27 -11.33 6.45 -1.58
CA VAL A 27 -10.07 6.67 -2.30
C VAL A 27 -9.98 8.15 -2.69
N GLN A 28 -9.58 8.99 -1.73
CA GLN A 28 -9.19 10.38 -1.99
C GLN A 28 -7.67 10.47 -2.15
N ILE A 29 -7.19 11.24 -3.14
CA ILE A 29 -5.76 11.49 -3.40
C ILE A 29 -5.01 11.88 -2.11
N PHE A 30 -5.66 12.64 -1.23
CA PHE A 30 -5.11 13.06 0.05
C PHE A 30 -4.78 11.89 1.00
N SER A 31 -5.63 10.87 1.04
CA SER A 31 -5.42 9.70 1.90
C SER A 31 -4.24 8.86 1.43
N ILE A 32 -4.01 8.79 0.11
CA ILE A 32 -2.88 8.09 -0.53
C ILE A 32 -1.55 8.73 -0.15
N MET A 33 -1.47 10.06 -0.22
CA MET A 33 -0.26 10.80 0.12
C MET A 33 0.12 10.61 1.60
N ILE A 34 -0.87 10.61 2.49
CA ILE A 34 -0.65 10.39 3.93
C ILE A 34 -0.23 8.94 4.21
N THR A 35 -0.91 7.95 3.63
CA THR A 35 -0.54 6.54 3.84
C THR A 35 0.83 6.20 3.24
N ALA A 36 1.21 6.81 2.12
CA ALA A 36 2.56 6.66 1.56
C ALA A 36 3.63 7.24 2.49
N MET A 37 3.45 8.48 2.99
CA MET A 37 4.39 9.07 3.95
C MET A 37 4.43 8.31 5.28
N LEU A 38 3.28 7.78 5.74
CA LEU A 38 3.17 6.90 6.90
C LEU A 38 3.98 5.60 6.73
N PHE A 39 4.12 5.10 5.51
CA PHE A 39 4.94 3.92 5.21
C PHE A 39 6.44 4.28 5.11
N PHE A 40 6.80 5.37 4.43
CA PHE A 40 8.20 5.73 4.24
C PHE A 40 8.88 6.26 5.52
N GLN A 41 8.15 6.90 6.42
CA GLN A 41 8.64 7.37 7.72
C GLN A 41 9.27 6.24 8.58
N PRO A 42 8.55 5.15 8.92
CA PRO A 42 9.08 4.05 9.70
C PRO A 42 10.19 3.29 8.97
N VAL A 43 10.15 3.20 7.63
CA VAL A 43 11.25 2.64 6.84
C VAL A 43 12.53 3.46 7.03
N LYS A 44 12.44 4.79 6.95
CA LYS A 44 13.58 5.68 7.21
C LYS A 44 14.06 5.60 8.66
N ALA A 45 13.14 5.45 9.61
CA ALA A 45 13.46 5.28 11.02
C ALA A 45 14.21 3.96 11.29
N MET A 46 13.86 2.88 10.59
CA MET A 46 14.59 1.61 10.63
C MET A 46 15.98 1.71 10.01
N MET A 47 16.11 2.39 8.86
CA MET A 47 17.43 2.62 8.23
C MET A 47 18.36 3.43 9.14
N ASN A 48 17.80 4.34 9.95
CA ASN A 48 18.56 5.16 10.88
C ASN A 48 18.55 4.63 12.33
N LEU A 49 18.26 3.34 12.54
CA LEU A 49 18.24 2.70 13.86
C LEU A 49 19.59 2.84 14.57
N ASN A 50 20.69 2.58 13.86
CA ASN A 50 22.02 2.60 14.47
C ASN A 50 22.36 4.00 15.03
N ALA A 51 22.10 5.07 14.27
CA ALA A 51 22.35 6.44 14.74
C ALA A 51 21.42 6.87 15.89
N ALA A 52 20.19 6.34 15.94
CA ALA A 52 19.26 6.61 17.04
C ALA A 52 19.71 5.97 18.36
N PHE A 53 20.35 4.80 18.30
CA PHE A 53 20.82 4.06 19.48
C PHE A 53 22.30 4.29 19.82
N GLU A 54 23.11 4.85 18.92
CA GLU A 54 24.52 5.19 19.13
C GLU A 54 24.71 6.10 20.35
N ARG A 55 23.78 7.03 20.60
CA ARG A 55 23.81 7.94 21.76
C ARG A 55 23.58 7.26 23.10
N PHE A 56 23.10 6.01 23.09
CA PHE A 56 22.78 5.22 24.28
C PHE A 56 23.77 4.07 24.50
N GLU A 57 24.72 3.84 23.58
CA GLU A 57 25.79 2.87 23.73
C GLU A 57 26.89 3.43 24.66
N ILE A 58 26.75 3.18 25.97
CA ILE A 58 27.84 3.43 26.92
C ILE A 58 28.89 2.33 26.73
N LYS A 59 30.15 2.70 26.48
CA LYS A 59 31.29 1.78 26.33
C LYS A 59 31.47 0.91 27.59
N GLY A 60 30.83 -0.25 27.60
CA GLY A 60 30.95 -1.26 28.65
C GLY A 60 30.12 -2.49 28.31
N ASN A 61 30.70 -3.68 28.47
CA ASN A 61 30.14 -4.98 28.04
C ASN A 61 28.75 -5.32 28.63
N ARG A 62 28.28 -4.58 29.64
CA ARG A 62 26.94 -4.73 30.25
C ARG A 62 25.84 -3.94 29.52
N ALA A 63 26.18 -2.84 28.85
CA ALA A 63 25.20 -2.00 28.17
C ALA A 63 24.69 -2.66 26.87
N SER A 64 25.54 -3.37 26.14
CA SER A 64 25.18 -4.01 24.87
C SER A 64 24.00 -5.00 24.98
N ASN A 65 23.94 -5.79 26.05
CA ASN A 65 22.84 -6.73 26.30
C ASN A 65 21.53 -6.03 26.69
N GLU A 66 21.61 -4.96 27.48
CA GLU A 66 20.43 -4.16 27.89
C GLU A 66 19.83 -3.35 26.73
N LEU A 67 20.64 -2.99 25.73
CA LEU A 67 20.20 -2.24 24.54
C LEU A 67 19.60 -3.11 23.43
N ALA A 68 19.86 -4.42 23.43
CA ALA A 68 19.32 -5.33 22.40
C ALA A 68 17.78 -5.41 22.45
N LEU A 69 17.20 -5.47 23.64
CA LEU A 69 15.74 -5.49 23.85
C LEU A 69 15.05 -4.21 23.33
N PRO A 70 15.48 -2.99 23.72
CA PRO A 70 14.96 -1.74 23.15
C PRO A 70 15.08 -1.64 21.62
N LYS A 71 16.18 -2.10 21.02
CA LYS A 71 16.35 -2.12 19.56
C LYS A 71 15.32 -3.02 18.88
N LEU A 72 15.06 -4.21 19.46
CA LEU A 72 14.08 -5.17 18.95
C LEU A 72 12.65 -4.62 19.06
N VAL A 73 12.29 -4.03 20.21
CA VAL A 73 10.97 -3.39 20.41
C VAL A 73 10.76 -2.25 19.40
N PHE A 74 11.77 -1.39 19.18
CA PHE A 74 11.68 -0.33 18.19
C PHE A 74 11.42 -0.87 16.78
N LEU A 75 12.11 -1.95 16.38
CA LEU A 75 11.90 -2.60 15.09
C LEU A 75 10.47 -3.15 14.96
N LEU A 76 9.96 -3.84 15.98
CA LEU A 76 8.61 -4.39 16.00
C LEU A 76 7.53 -3.31 15.86
N MET A 77 7.69 -2.17 16.54
CA MET A 77 6.71 -1.08 16.47
C MET A 77 6.68 -0.40 15.09
N ASN A 78 7.86 -0.22 14.47
CA ASN A 78 7.92 0.29 13.10
C ASN A 78 7.32 -0.71 12.09
N LEU A 79 7.59 -2.01 12.26
CA LEU A 79 6.97 -3.07 11.44
C LEU A 79 5.45 -3.10 11.58
N LEU A 80 4.90 -2.98 12.79
CA LEU A 80 3.45 -2.89 13.01
C LEU A 80 2.83 -1.69 12.30
N THR A 81 3.51 -0.55 12.32
CA THR A 81 3.05 0.68 11.64
C THR A 81 3.02 0.48 10.12
N ILE A 82 4.05 -0.15 9.57
CA ILE A 82 4.12 -0.53 8.16
C ILE A 82 2.98 -1.49 7.80
N LEU A 83 2.74 -2.51 8.63
CA LEU A 83 1.69 -3.51 8.39
C LEU A 83 0.30 -2.87 8.32
N LEU A 84 -0.01 -1.95 9.24
CA LEU A 84 -1.26 -1.20 9.24
C LEU A 84 -1.41 -0.32 7.99
N GLY A 85 -0.34 0.33 7.56
CA GLY A 85 -0.33 1.13 6.32
C GLY A 85 -0.61 0.27 5.09
N VAL A 86 0.07 -0.88 4.96
CA VAL A 86 -0.12 -1.82 3.85
C VAL A 86 -1.53 -2.43 3.85
N TYR A 87 -2.06 -2.80 5.02
CA TYR A 87 -3.43 -3.28 5.16
C TYR A 87 -4.45 -2.24 4.69
N LYS A 88 -4.26 -0.96 5.03
CA LYS A 88 -5.14 0.11 4.56
C LYS A 88 -5.02 0.35 3.04
N LEU A 89 -3.80 0.37 2.50
CA LEU A 89 -3.57 0.50 1.06
C LEU A 89 -4.22 -0.65 0.27
N SER A 90 -4.20 -1.86 0.84
CA SER A 90 -4.94 -3.02 0.31
C SER A 90 -6.46 -2.82 0.39
N ALA A 91 -6.97 -2.30 1.50
CA ALA A 91 -8.41 -2.04 1.68
C ALA A 91 -8.93 -0.90 0.78
N MET A 92 -8.05 0.01 0.35
CA MET A 92 -8.34 1.09 -0.61
C MET A 92 -8.22 0.66 -2.08
N GLY A 93 -7.77 -0.56 -2.37
CA GLY A 93 -7.64 -1.06 -3.75
C GLY A 93 -6.56 -0.36 -4.57
N LEU A 94 -5.55 0.22 -3.91
CA LEU A 94 -4.45 0.94 -4.56
C LEU A 94 -3.25 0.07 -4.90
N LEU A 95 -3.17 -1.10 -4.27
CA LEU A 95 -2.14 -2.07 -4.61
C LEU A 95 -2.48 -2.67 -5.98
N PRO A 96 -1.48 -2.87 -6.86
CA PRO A 96 -1.63 -3.52 -8.15
C PRO A 96 -1.90 -5.03 -7.97
N THR A 97 -3.01 -5.34 -7.29
CA THR A 97 -3.49 -6.68 -6.95
C THR A 97 -4.89 -6.90 -7.50
N ALA A 98 -5.56 -5.87 -8.00
CA ALA A 98 -6.87 -6.01 -8.61
C ALA A 98 -6.74 -6.46 -10.07
N THR A 99 -7.61 -7.35 -10.51
CA THR A 99 -7.71 -7.80 -11.91
C THR A 99 -7.95 -6.63 -12.89
N SER A 100 -8.52 -5.53 -12.41
CA SER A 100 -8.67 -4.28 -13.16
C SER A 100 -7.34 -3.62 -13.52
N ASP A 101 -6.30 -3.76 -12.69
CA ASP A 101 -4.98 -3.18 -12.94
C ASP A 101 -4.26 -3.90 -14.09
N TRP A 102 -4.63 -5.15 -14.34
CA TRP A 102 -4.10 -6.00 -15.42
C TRP A 102 -4.96 -5.97 -16.68
N LEU A 103 -6.15 -5.35 -16.63
CA LEU A 103 -7.07 -5.25 -17.77
C LEU A 103 -6.46 -4.46 -18.94
N ALA A 104 -5.57 -3.51 -18.67
CA ALA A 104 -4.84 -2.77 -19.70
C ALA A 104 -3.93 -3.65 -20.58
N PHE A 105 -3.57 -4.85 -20.10
CA PHE A 105 -2.72 -5.81 -20.81
C PHE A 105 -3.49 -6.99 -21.40
N MET A 106 -4.82 -7.07 -21.20
CA MET A 106 -5.64 -8.12 -21.79
C MET A 106 -6.08 -7.72 -23.21
N GLU A 107 -5.99 -8.65 -24.15
CA GLU A 107 -6.48 -8.43 -25.51
C GLU A 107 -7.99 -8.12 -25.50
N PRO A 108 -8.44 -7.08 -26.20
CA PRO A 108 -9.87 -6.78 -26.28
C PRO A 108 -10.59 -7.96 -26.93
N LYS A 109 -11.61 -8.49 -26.24
CA LYS A 109 -12.48 -9.53 -26.78
C LYS A 109 -13.04 -9.03 -28.11
N LYS A 110 -12.60 -9.63 -29.22
CA LYS A 110 -13.14 -9.35 -30.55
C LYS A 110 -14.59 -9.82 -30.58
N VAL A 111 -15.51 -8.93 -30.25
CA VAL A 111 -16.94 -9.19 -30.38
C VAL A 111 -17.19 -9.28 -31.89
N ALA A 112 -17.41 -10.50 -32.38
CA ALA A 112 -17.82 -10.69 -33.76
C ALA A 112 -19.22 -10.07 -33.91
N THR A 113 -19.26 -8.80 -34.32
CA THR A 113 -20.48 -8.07 -34.63
C THR A 113 -21.18 -8.75 -35.80
N SER A 114 -21.98 -9.76 -35.50
CA SER A 114 -22.87 -10.45 -36.45
C SER A 114 -23.90 -9.49 -37.07
N MET A 115 -24.04 -8.29 -36.51
CA MET A 115 -24.85 -7.19 -37.01
C MET A 115 -24.44 -6.74 -38.43
N GLY A 116 -23.14 -6.68 -38.74
CA GLY A 116 -22.64 -6.29 -40.06
C GLY A 116 -22.94 -7.34 -41.14
N ARG A 117 -22.89 -8.63 -40.76
CA ARG A 117 -23.15 -9.75 -41.67
C ARG A 117 -24.64 -9.88 -42.00
N ARG A 118 -25.53 -9.55 -41.06
CA ARG A 118 -26.98 -9.58 -41.27
C ARG A 118 -27.48 -8.39 -42.11
N MET A 119 -26.81 -7.25 -42.07
CA MET A 119 -27.06 -6.12 -42.98
C MET A 119 -26.55 -6.41 -44.41
N GLN A 120 -25.36 -6.99 -44.57
CA GLN A 120 -24.88 -7.40 -45.90
C GLN A 120 -25.77 -8.47 -46.55
N LEU A 121 -26.24 -9.46 -45.79
CA LEU A 121 -27.16 -10.48 -46.30
C LEU A 121 -28.53 -9.91 -46.69
N ARG A 122 -29.04 -8.88 -45.98
CA ARG A 122 -30.27 -8.19 -46.38
C ARG A 122 -30.08 -7.32 -47.62
N ALA A 123 -28.94 -6.63 -47.76
CA ALA A 123 -28.63 -5.87 -48.97
C ALA A 123 -28.53 -6.78 -50.21
N MET A 124 -27.81 -7.91 -50.12
CA MET A 124 -27.76 -8.91 -51.21
C MET A 124 -29.11 -9.58 -51.52
N SER A 125 -30.05 -9.59 -50.58
CA SER A 125 -31.41 -10.09 -50.82
C SER A 125 -32.33 -9.07 -51.50
N ALA A 126 -32.03 -7.77 -51.37
CA ALA A 126 -32.79 -6.70 -52.01
C ALA A 126 -32.43 -6.55 -53.49
N ASP A 127 -31.15 -6.75 -53.86
CA ASP A 127 -30.67 -6.68 -55.24
C ASP A 127 -31.12 -7.87 -56.11
N ARG A 128 -31.71 -8.91 -55.52
CA ARG A 128 -32.20 -10.10 -56.23
C ARG A 128 -33.55 -9.88 -56.94
N TRP A 129 -34.23 -8.76 -56.73
CA TRP A 129 -35.59 -8.50 -57.24
C TRP A 129 -35.65 -7.50 -58.41
N HIS A 130 -34.51 -7.14 -59.02
CA HIS A 130 -34.44 -6.17 -60.12
C HIS A 130 -34.09 -6.79 -61.50
N CYS A 131 -34.57 -8.01 -61.79
CA CYS A 131 -34.63 -8.56 -63.16
C CYS A 131 -36.03 -9.10 -63.43
#